data_AF-A0A9X4QUM4-F1
#
_entry.id   AF-A0A9X4QUM4-F1
#
_cell.length_a   1.000
_cell.length_b   1.000
_cell.length_c   1.000
_cell.angle_alpha   90.00
_cell.angle_beta   90.00
_cell.angle_gamma   90.00
#
_symmetry.space_group_name_H-M   'P 1'
#
loop_
_entity.id
_entity.type
_entity.pdbx_description
1 polymer ?
#
loop_
_entity_poly.entity_id
_entity_poly.type
_entity_poly.pdbx_seq_one_letter_code
_entity_poly.pdbx_strand_id
1 'polypeptide(L)'
;MITNQEYRAKKVIVWGTGAYYQKYKGQVEHQLAYFADSNAAKTGTELDGKLIYLPEQLLEENKDEIFVCVMSMYYKEIYQWLEERGIYLPQTLLLMGGACVADKLVSVLMTIYNNQDYIVEALESVLDMDYKRLEFILVDDGSTDRSIELVAPYMAKDSRIRLYCHEKNMGVPRATKTGIQHCQGEYILFCCRRRRKSP
;
A
#
# COMPACT_ATOMS: atom_id res chain seq x y z
N MET A 1 4.02 -8.68 -0.80
CA MET A 1 3.00 -8.26 0.18
C MET A 1 2.28 -9.49 0.70
N ILE A 2 2.00 -9.55 2.00
CA ILE A 2 1.31 -10.68 2.63
C ILE A 2 -0.18 -10.62 2.26
N THR A 3 -0.75 -11.73 1.78
CA THR A 3 -2.19 -11.84 1.50
C THR A 3 -3.01 -11.81 2.79
N ASN A 4 -4.29 -11.41 2.76
CA ASN A 4 -5.17 -11.42 3.94
C ASN A 4 -5.27 -12.83 4.58
N GLN A 5 -5.16 -13.89 3.75
CA GLN A 5 -5.16 -15.27 4.22
C GLN A 5 -3.86 -15.64 4.96
N GLU A 6 -2.70 -15.22 4.45
CA GLU A 6 -1.41 -15.40 5.14
C GLU A 6 -1.30 -14.54 6.41
N TYR A 7 -1.90 -13.35 6.41
CA TYR A 7 -2.01 -12.49 7.60
C TYR A 7 -2.78 -13.19 8.72
N ARG A 8 -3.95 -13.77 8.41
CA ARG A 8 -4.80 -14.47 9.39
C ARG A 8 -4.18 -15.70 10.02
N ALA A 9 -3.13 -16.26 9.41
CA ALA A 9 -2.40 -17.41 9.94
C ALA A 9 -1.26 -17.00 10.88
N LYS A 10 -0.89 -15.72 10.94
CA LYS A 10 0.25 -15.23 11.71
C LYS A 10 -0.16 -14.73 13.10
N LYS A 11 0.79 -14.81 14.02
CA LYS A 11 0.70 -14.23 15.36
C LYS A 11 0.82 -12.72 15.26
N VAL A 12 -0.25 -11.98 15.57
CA VAL A 12 -0.28 -10.51 15.48
C VAL A 12 0.22 -9.89 16.77
N ILE A 13 1.19 -9.00 16.66
CA ILE A 13 1.79 -8.26 17.77
C ILE A 13 1.60 -6.77 17.49
N VAL A 14 1.09 -6.01 18.46
CA VAL A 14 0.88 -4.57 18.30
C VAL A 14 1.96 -3.81 19.04
N TRP A 15 2.76 -3.02 18.33
CA TRP A 15 3.71 -2.11 18.93
C TRP A 15 3.08 -0.73 19.11
N GLY A 16 2.79 -0.39 20.37
CA GLY A 16 2.24 0.89 20.79
C GLY A 16 0.87 0.73 21.45
N THR A 17 0.78 1.14 22.72
CA THR A 17 -0.44 0.99 23.55
C THR A 17 -1.19 2.31 23.76
N GLY A 18 -0.87 3.34 22.96
CA GLY A 18 -1.40 4.71 23.10
C GLY A 18 -2.73 4.97 22.40
N ALA A 19 -3.02 6.25 22.15
CA ALA A 19 -4.27 6.70 21.52
C ALA A 19 -4.52 6.09 20.13
N TYR A 20 -3.46 5.78 19.38
CA TYR A 20 -3.57 5.12 18.07
C TYR A 20 -4.14 3.71 18.19
N TYR A 21 -3.69 2.93 19.18
CA TYR A 21 -4.28 1.62 19.45
C TYR A 21 -5.77 1.76 19.78
N GLN A 22 -6.14 2.64 20.71
CA GLN A 22 -7.55 2.85 21.08
C GLN A 22 -8.43 3.21 19.89
N LYS A 23 -7.90 3.96 18.93
CA LYS A 23 -8.61 4.36 17.71
C LYS A 23 -8.80 3.21 16.71
N TYR A 24 -7.86 2.26 16.64
CA TYR A 24 -7.82 1.25 15.57
C TYR A 24 -7.88 -0.21 16.05
N LYS A 25 -8.04 -0.45 17.36
CA LYS A 25 -7.99 -1.78 17.96
C LYS A 25 -8.92 -2.83 17.35
N GLY A 26 -10.12 -2.41 16.90
CA GLY A 26 -11.09 -3.32 16.28
C GLY A 26 -10.58 -4.04 15.02
N GLN A 27 -9.48 -3.58 14.42
CA GLN A 27 -8.86 -4.22 13.26
C GLN A 27 -7.97 -5.41 13.62
N VAL A 28 -7.44 -5.47 14.85
CA VAL A 28 -6.39 -6.41 15.26
C VAL A 28 -6.71 -7.21 16.53
N GLU A 29 -7.71 -6.77 17.30
CA GLU A 29 -8.06 -7.32 18.62
C GLU A 29 -8.27 -8.84 18.62
N HIS A 30 -8.95 -9.36 17.59
CA HIS A 30 -9.30 -10.78 17.47
C HIS A 30 -8.11 -11.71 17.19
N GLN A 31 -6.96 -11.19 16.77
CA GLN A 31 -5.74 -11.97 16.48
C GLN A 31 -4.55 -11.55 17.34
N LEU A 32 -4.75 -10.59 18.24
CA LEU A 32 -3.70 -10.01 19.04
C LEU A 32 -3.13 -11.04 20.03
N ALA A 33 -1.84 -11.31 19.91
CA ALA A 33 -1.11 -12.16 20.83
C ALA A 33 -0.66 -11.39 22.08
N TYR A 34 0.03 -10.26 21.87
CA TYR A 34 0.52 -9.39 22.94
C TYR A 34 0.88 -8.00 22.38
N PHE A 35 1.18 -7.06 23.28
CA PHE A 35 1.67 -5.73 22.93
C PHE A 35 3.18 -5.58 23.13
N ALA A 36 3.83 -4.82 22.27
CA ALA A 36 5.16 -4.28 22.51
C ALA A 36 5.05 -2.77 22.83
N ASP A 37 5.78 -2.29 23.83
CA ASP A 37 5.87 -0.86 24.11
C ASP A 37 7.27 -0.50 24.63
N SER A 38 7.87 0.55 24.06
CA SER A 38 9.20 1.00 24.45
C SER A 38 9.25 1.63 25.85
N ASN A 39 8.10 1.91 26.46
CA ASN A 39 8.02 2.35 27.84
C ASN A 39 8.10 1.16 28.81
N ALA A 40 9.28 0.98 29.42
CA ALA A 40 9.55 -0.09 30.38
C ALA A 40 8.57 -0.12 31.57
N ALA A 41 8.00 1.01 31.97
CA ALA A 41 7.03 1.06 33.08
C ALA A 41 5.71 0.32 32.77
N LYS A 42 5.42 0.05 31.49
CA LYS A 42 4.23 -0.71 31.07
C LYS A 42 4.47 -2.21 30.95
N THR A 43 5.72 -2.65 30.97
CA THR A 43 6.05 -4.07 30.79
C THR A 43 5.50 -4.89 31.96
N GLY A 44 4.86 -6.02 31.66
CA GLY A 44 4.21 -6.90 32.65
C GLY A 44 2.81 -6.45 33.08
N THR A 45 2.31 -5.33 32.55
CA THR A 45 0.91 -4.92 32.72
C THR A 45 0.04 -5.46 31.58
N GLU A 46 -1.28 -5.43 31.75
CA GLU A 46 -2.25 -5.88 30.76
C GLU A 46 -3.02 -4.72 30.13
N LEU A 47 -3.33 -4.85 28.85
CA LEU A 47 -4.25 -4.00 28.10
C LEU A 47 -5.19 -4.90 27.30
N ASP A 48 -6.50 -4.67 27.38
CA ASP A 48 -7.51 -5.48 26.69
C ASP A 48 -7.29 -7.01 26.87
N GLY A 49 -6.86 -7.43 28.06
CA GLY A 49 -6.59 -8.83 28.41
C GLY A 49 -5.33 -9.43 27.78
N LYS A 50 -4.42 -8.61 27.25
CA LYS A 50 -3.14 -9.03 26.65
C LYS A 50 -1.97 -8.35 27.35
N LEU A 51 -0.90 -9.11 27.56
CA LEU A 51 0.31 -8.62 28.22
C LEU A 51 1.07 -7.62 27.34
N ILE A 52 1.70 -6.66 27.99
CA ILE A 52 2.62 -5.70 27.37
C ILE A 52 4.05 -6.12 27.69
N TYR A 53 4.87 -6.25 26.66
CA TYR A 53 6.28 -6.59 26.74
C TYR A 53 7.15 -5.45 26.21
N LEU A 54 8.43 -5.51 26.56
CA LEU A 54 9.45 -4.73 25.88
C LEU A 54 9.62 -5.24 24.43
N PRO A 55 10.04 -4.36 23.49
CA PRO A 55 10.24 -4.74 22.11
C PRO A 55 11.21 -5.88 21.86
N GLU A 56 12.18 -6.08 22.76
CA GLU A 56 13.15 -7.15 22.70
C GLU A 56 12.51 -8.54 22.67
N GLN A 57 11.28 -8.69 23.21
CA GLN A 57 10.49 -9.92 23.12
C GLN A 57 10.27 -10.37 21.67
N LEU A 58 10.21 -9.43 20.71
CA LEU A 58 10.07 -9.73 19.28
C LEU A 58 11.24 -10.53 18.73
N LEU A 59 12.41 -10.46 19.36
CA LEU A 59 13.61 -11.17 18.90
C LEU A 59 13.59 -12.66 19.24
N GLU A 60 12.73 -13.06 20.19
CA GLU A 60 12.52 -14.46 20.57
C GLU A 60 11.49 -15.16 19.66
N GLU A 61 10.75 -14.38 18.86
CA GLU A 61 9.70 -14.89 17.99
C GLU A 61 10.24 -15.42 16.66
N ASN A 62 9.52 -16.40 16.08
CA ASN A 62 9.80 -16.81 14.70
C ASN A 62 9.31 -15.72 13.73
N LYS A 63 10.25 -15.07 13.04
CA LYS A 63 9.99 -13.94 12.13
C LYS A 63 9.04 -14.29 10.99
N ASP A 64 8.96 -15.55 10.58
CA ASP A 64 8.06 -15.99 9.51
C ASP A 64 6.61 -16.18 9.99
N GLU A 65 6.42 -16.36 11.30
CA GLU A 65 5.12 -16.64 11.92
C GLU A 65 4.48 -15.41 12.58
N ILE A 66 5.21 -14.30 12.69
CA ILE A 66 4.70 -13.07 13.30
C ILE A 66 4.31 -12.01 12.27
N PHE A 67 3.44 -11.11 12.72
CA PHE A 67 3.09 -9.86 12.05
C PHE A 67 3.07 -8.73 13.08
N VAL A 68 3.84 -7.65 12.84
CA VAL A 68 4.00 -6.55 13.80
C VAL A 68 3.23 -5.31 13.32
N CYS A 69 2.12 -5.00 13.97
CA CYS A 69 1.33 -3.80 13.73
C CYS A 69 1.89 -2.62 14.52
N VAL A 70 2.44 -1.62 13.85
CA VAL A 70 2.95 -0.40 14.52
C VAL A 70 1.82 0.61 14.68
N MET A 71 1.39 0.84 15.92
CA MET A 71 0.30 1.75 16.30
C MET A 71 0.81 2.86 17.23
N SER A 72 1.82 3.59 16.76
CA SER A 72 2.51 4.62 17.53
C SER A 72 2.78 5.87 16.69
N MET A 73 2.80 7.03 17.34
CA MET A 73 3.27 8.28 16.71
C MET A 73 4.78 8.26 16.42
N TYR A 74 5.53 7.40 17.11
CA TYR A 74 6.97 7.15 16.91
C TYR A 74 7.22 6.03 15.89
N TYR A 75 6.35 5.90 14.89
CA TYR A 75 6.39 4.78 13.96
C TYR A 75 7.72 4.75 13.18
N LYS A 76 8.28 5.90 12.80
CA LYS A 76 9.52 5.97 12.03
C LYS A 76 10.69 5.32 12.77
N GLU A 77 10.84 5.65 14.04
CA GLU A 77 11.88 5.12 14.92
C GLU A 77 11.68 3.61 15.14
N ILE A 78 10.42 3.17 15.29
CA ILE A 78 10.08 1.76 15.45
C ILE A 78 10.40 0.98 14.17
N TYR A 79 10.07 1.50 12.98
CA TYR A 79 10.40 0.87 11.71
C TYR A 79 11.91 0.71 11.54
N GLN A 80 12.67 1.78 11.80
CA GLN A 80 14.12 1.73 11.72
C GLN A 80 14.67 0.64 12.67
N TRP A 81 14.17 0.58 13.90
CA TRP A 81 14.58 -0.43 14.87
C TRP A 81 14.29 -1.86 14.40
N LEU A 82 13.13 -2.10 13.79
CA LEU A 82 12.71 -3.40 13.26
C LEU A 82 13.59 -3.82 12.07
N GLU A 83 13.86 -2.90 11.15
CA GLU A 83 14.70 -3.14 9.97
C GLU A 83 16.14 -3.49 10.35
N GLU A 84 16.73 -2.77 11.31
CA GLU A 84 18.07 -3.05 11.85
C GLU A 84 18.17 -4.46 12.46
N ARG A 85 17.04 -5.05 12.86
CA ARG A 85 16.95 -6.39 13.48
C ARG A 85 16.36 -7.44 12.54
N GLY A 86 16.19 -7.10 11.27
CA GLY A 86 15.76 -8.02 10.22
C GLY A 86 14.28 -8.39 10.26
N ILE A 87 13.43 -7.52 10.81
CA ILE A 87 11.97 -7.63 10.75
C ILE A 87 11.47 -6.63 9.69
N TYR A 88 11.28 -7.11 8.45
CA TYR A 88 11.08 -6.25 7.27
C TYR A 88 9.61 -6.04 6.90
N LEU A 89 9.38 -5.06 6.02
CA LEU A 89 8.09 -4.47 5.63
C LEU A 89 7.04 -5.35 4.92
N PRO A 90 7.19 -6.65 4.60
CA PRO A 90 6.00 -7.47 4.38
C PRO A 90 5.17 -7.62 5.66
N GLN A 91 5.78 -7.41 6.84
CA GLN A 91 5.24 -7.80 8.15
C GLN A 91 4.76 -6.62 9.01
N THR A 92 4.77 -5.40 8.48
CA THR A 92 4.47 -4.18 9.27
C THR A 92 3.47 -3.26 8.55
N LEU A 93 2.24 -3.23 9.05
CA LEU A 93 1.18 -2.35 8.56
C LEU A 93 1.28 -0.97 9.21
N LEU A 94 1.41 0.09 8.40
CA LEU A 94 1.22 1.48 8.84
C LEU A 94 -0.29 1.79 8.89
N LEU A 95 -0.88 1.80 10.08
CA LEU A 95 -2.27 2.24 10.27
C LEU A 95 -2.36 3.76 10.43
N MET A 96 -1.96 4.50 9.40
CA MET A 96 -2.35 5.90 9.26
C MET A 96 -3.68 5.96 8.50
N GLY A 97 -4.76 5.68 9.23
CA GLY A 97 -6.13 5.86 8.75
C GLY A 97 -6.83 4.57 8.32
N GLY A 98 -7.35 3.82 9.30
CA GLY A 98 -8.67 3.22 9.16
C GLY A 98 -8.88 2.13 8.11
N ALA A 99 -7.91 1.22 7.92
CA ALA A 99 -8.11 -0.19 7.56
C ALA A 99 -6.75 -0.83 7.23
N CYS A 100 -6.66 -2.15 7.34
CA CYS A 100 -5.62 -2.89 6.66
C CYS A 100 -5.65 -2.51 5.17
N VAL A 101 -4.59 -1.85 4.69
CA VAL A 101 -4.42 -1.48 3.28
C VAL A 101 -4.57 -2.72 2.40
N ALA A 102 -4.30 -3.92 2.92
CA ALA A 102 -4.47 -5.21 2.25
C ALA A 102 -5.87 -5.43 1.61
N ASP A 103 -6.91 -4.79 2.15
CA ASP A 103 -8.29 -4.94 1.68
C ASP A 103 -8.85 -3.70 0.98
N LYS A 104 -8.08 -2.63 0.76
CA LYS A 104 -8.60 -1.36 0.20
C LYS A 104 -8.32 -1.20 -1.28
N LEU A 105 -9.33 -0.85 -2.07
CA LEU A 105 -9.10 -0.69 -3.50
C LEU A 105 -8.16 0.51 -3.70
N VAL A 106 -7.05 0.29 -4.40
CA VAL A 106 -6.10 1.35 -4.77
C VAL A 106 -6.27 1.64 -6.25
N SER A 107 -6.54 2.89 -6.60
CA SER A 107 -6.53 3.35 -7.98
C SER A 107 -5.14 3.82 -8.35
N VAL A 108 -4.46 3.11 -9.24
CA VAL A 108 -3.27 3.65 -9.89
C VAL A 108 -3.75 4.52 -11.05
N LEU A 109 -3.36 5.79 -11.06
CA LEU A 109 -3.75 6.74 -12.10
C LEU A 109 -2.52 7.14 -12.91
N MET A 110 -2.56 6.89 -14.21
CA MET A 110 -1.56 7.36 -15.17
C MET A 110 -2.25 8.15 -16.27
N THR A 111 -1.74 9.33 -16.57
CA THR A 111 -2.11 10.03 -17.80
C THR A 111 -1.17 9.55 -18.91
N ILE A 112 -1.59 9.55 -20.18
CA ILE A 112 -0.79 9.19 -21.37
C ILE A 112 -0.86 10.33 -22.40
N TYR A 113 0.27 10.71 -23.00
CA TYR A 113 0.32 11.58 -24.18
C TYR A 113 1.63 11.34 -24.92
N ASN A 114 1.57 10.71 -26.09
CA ASN A 114 2.73 10.34 -26.90
C ASN A 114 3.83 9.61 -26.10
N ASN A 115 3.44 8.52 -25.44
CA ASN A 115 4.19 7.81 -24.41
C ASN A 115 4.60 6.39 -24.84
N GLN A 116 4.61 6.08 -26.15
CA GLN A 116 4.83 4.73 -26.70
C GLN A 116 6.10 4.03 -26.18
N ASP A 117 7.16 4.79 -25.88
CA ASP A 117 8.46 4.24 -25.48
C ASP A 117 8.47 3.74 -24.02
N TYR A 118 7.50 4.17 -23.20
CA TYR A 118 7.49 3.91 -21.75
C TYR A 118 6.21 3.25 -21.25
N ILE A 119 5.14 3.27 -22.05
CA ILE A 119 3.83 2.79 -21.59
C ILE A 119 3.84 1.30 -21.23
N VAL A 120 4.62 0.50 -21.96
CA VAL A 120 4.78 -0.94 -21.70
C VAL A 120 5.48 -1.19 -20.37
N GLU A 121 6.61 -0.52 -20.09
CA GLU A 121 7.33 -0.63 -18.82
C GLU A 121 6.43 -0.22 -17.64
N ALA A 122 5.64 0.84 -17.80
CA ALA A 122 4.72 1.31 -16.77
C ALA A 122 3.58 0.31 -16.51
N LEU A 123 3.01 -0.29 -17.57
CA LEU A 123 2.00 -1.34 -17.48
C LEU A 123 2.53 -2.54 -16.71
N GLU A 124 3.69 -3.05 -17.09
CA GLU A 124 4.32 -4.21 -16.45
C GLU A 124 4.65 -3.93 -14.99
N SER A 125 5.21 -2.75 -14.67
CA SER A 125 5.52 -2.35 -13.30
C SER A 125 4.28 -2.32 -12.39
N VAL A 126 3.14 -1.82 -12.88
CA VAL A 126 1.90 -1.77 -12.08
C VAL A 126 1.27 -3.16 -11.94
N LEU A 127 1.33 -3.98 -12.99
CA LEU A 127 0.76 -5.33 -12.97
C LEU A 127 1.56 -6.29 -12.10
N ASP A 128 2.88 -6.11 -12.01
CA ASP A 128 3.78 -6.90 -11.19
C ASP A 128 3.73 -6.54 -9.70
N MET A 129 3.07 -5.43 -9.32
CA MET A 129 2.90 -5.06 -7.92
C MET A 129 2.31 -6.20 -7.09
N ASP A 130 2.90 -6.46 -5.93
CA ASP A 130 2.40 -7.47 -5.00
C ASP A 130 0.96 -7.18 -4.53
N TYR A 131 0.53 -5.92 -4.57
CA TYR A 131 -0.82 -5.52 -4.21
C TYR A 131 -1.80 -5.86 -5.32
N LYS A 132 -2.71 -6.81 -5.09
CA LYS A 132 -3.59 -7.30 -6.15
C LYS A 132 -4.94 -6.56 -6.24
N ARG A 133 -5.42 -5.98 -5.14
CA ARG A 133 -6.71 -5.25 -5.08
C ARG A 133 -6.55 -3.81 -5.57
N LEU A 134 -6.10 -3.67 -6.81
CA LEU A 134 -5.94 -2.40 -7.49
C LEU A 134 -6.84 -2.32 -8.72
N GLU A 135 -7.06 -1.09 -9.17
CA GLU A 135 -7.49 -0.78 -10.53
C GLU A 135 -6.45 0.15 -11.16
N PHE A 136 -6.28 0.05 -12.48
CA PHE A 136 -5.36 0.89 -13.22
C PHE A 136 -6.12 1.78 -14.19
N ILE A 137 -6.22 3.05 -13.85
CA ILE A 137 -6.87 4.08 -14.64
C ILE A 137 -5.83 4.77 -15.53
N LEU A 138 -6.01 4.61 -16.83
CA LEU A 138 -5.22 5.25 -17.87
C LEU A 138 -6.05 6.34 -18.53
N VAL A 139 -5.52 7.55 -18.64
CA VAL A 139 -6.17 8.64 -19.38
C VAL A 139 -5.28 9.10 -20.52
N ASP A 140 -5.63 8.72 -21.73
CA ASP A 140 -5.00 9.24 -22.94
C ASP A 140 -5.49 10.66 -23.24
N ASP A 141 -4.56 11.60 -23.33
CA ASP A 141 -4.82 13.01 -23.59
C ASP A 141 -4.65 13.32 -25.08
N GLY A 142 -5.23 12.49 -25.95
CA GLY A 142 -5.20 12.63 -27.41
C GLY A 142 -3.83 12.32 -28.03
N SER A 143 -3.25 11.15 -27.69
CA SER A 143 -2.01 10.70 -28.32
C SER A 143 -2.20 10.46 -29.82
N THR A 144 -1.15 10.76 -30.59
CA THR A 144 -1.09 10.53 -32.05
C THR A 144 -0.09 9.44 -32.42
N ASP A 145 0.55 8.83 -31.42
CA ASP A 145 1.51 7.75 -31.57
C ASP A 145 0.88 6.38 -31.24
N ARG A 146 1.71 5.35 -31.07
CA ARG A 146 1.23 3.99 -30.82
C ARG A 146 0.84 3.73 -29.35
N SER A 147 0.78 4.75 -28.49
CA SER A 147 0.52 4.56 -27.06
C SER A 147 -0.77 3.79 -26.77
N ILE A 148 -1.87 4.15 -27.46
CA ILE A 148 -3.18 3.51 -27.27
C ILE A 148 -3.14 2.06 -27.76
N GLU A 149 -2.53 1.81 -28.91
CA GLU A 149 -2.38 0.47 -29.48
C GLU A 149 -1.62 -0.47 -28.52
N LEU A 150 -0.58 0.05 -27.86
CA LEU A 150 0.24 -0.71 -26.92
C LEU A 150 -0.52 -1.08 -25.63
N VAL A 151 -1.55 -0.34 -25.25
CA VAL A 151 -2.37 -0.62 -24.07
C VAL A 151 -3.41 -1.72 -24.33
N ALA A 152 -3.93 -1.81 -25.56
CA ALA A 152 -5.05 -2.71 -25.89
C ALA A 152 -4.81 -4.20 -25.54
N PRO A 153 -3.63 -4.80 -25.80
CA PRO A 153 -3.36 -6.19 -25.41
C PRO A 153 -3.39 -6.43 -23.90
N TYR A 154 -3.06 -5.42 -23.10
CA TYR A 154 -3.07 -5.52 -21.64
C TYR A 154 -4.50 -5.43 -21.11
N MET A 155 -5.33 -4.53 -21.65
CA MET A 155 -6.76 -4.46 -21.31
C MET A 155 -7.50 -5.77 -21.63
N ALA A 156 -7.12 -6.46 -22.70
CA ALA A 156 -7.70 -7.75 -23.05
C ALA A 156 -7.31 -8.88 -22.06
N LYS A 157 -6.16 -8.75 -21.40
CA LYS A 157 -5.62 -9.75 -20.46
C LYS A 157 -5.97 -9.48 -19.00
N ASP A 158 -6.14 -8.21 -18.62
CA ASP A 158 -6.37 -7.80 -17.23
C ASP A 158 -7.52 -6.79 -17.13
N SER A 159 -8.63 -7.23 -16.52
CA SER A 159 -9.84 -6.44 -16.35
C SER A 159 -9.71 -5.27 -15.36
N ARG A 160 -8.59 -5.17 -14.64
CA ARG A 160 -8.31 -4.05 -13.74
C ARG A 160 -7.92 -2.79 -14.50
N ILE A 161 -7.51 -2.92 -15.77
CA ILE A 161 -7.04 -1.80 -16.59
C ILE A 161 -8.22 -1.13 -17.31
N ARG A 162 -8.34 0.19 -17.18
CA ARG A 162 -9.35 1.00 -17.85
C ARG A 162 -8.68 2.17 -18.56
N LEU A 163 -8.97 2.34 -19.84
CA LEU A 163 -8.46 3.44 -20.66
C LEU A 163 -9.57 4.42 -21.01
N TYR A 164 -9.32 5.71 -20.79
CA TYR A 164 -10.19 6.82 -21.17
C TYR A 164 -9.44 7.73 -22.13
N CYS A 165 -10.02 8.02 -23.29
CA CYS A 165 -9.36 8.82 -24.33
C CYS A 165 -10.06 10.17 -24.49
N HIS A 166 -9.28 11.24 -24.47
CA HIS A 166 -9.71 12.54 -24.94
C HIS A 166 -9.58 12.64 -26.47
N GLU A 167 -10.48 13.39 -27.11
CA GLU A 167 -10.42 13.63 -28.56
C GLU A 167 -9.18 14.44 -28.98
N LYS A 168 -8.60 15.21 -28.07
CA LYS A 168 -7.44 16.06 -28.29
C LYS A 168 -6.68 16.31 -26.99
N ASN A 169 -5.44 16.79 -27.09
CA ASN A 169 -4.66 17.20 -25.94
C ASN A 169 -5.31 18.37 -25.19
N MET A 170 -5.73 18.09 -23.97
CA MET A 170 -6.37 19.02 -23.04
C MET A 170 -5.43 19.43 -21.89
N GLY A 171 -4.22 18.87 -21.87
CA GLY A 171 -3.20 19.09 -20.87
C GLY A 171 -3.34 18.17 -19.66
N VAL A 172 -2.20 17.90 -19.02
CA VAL A 172 -2.09 17.04 -17.83
C VAL A 172 -3.12 17.36 -16.76
N PRO A 173 -3.39 18.63 -16.37
CA PRO A 173 -4.39 18.92 -15.33
C PRO A 173 -5.79 18.41 -15.68
N ARG A 174 -6.20 18.50 -16.95
CA ARG A 174 -7.51 18.03 -17.40
C ARG A 174 -7.55 16.51 -17.49
N ALA A 175 -6.52 15.88 -18.05
CA ALA A 175 -6.39 14.43 -18.06
C ALA A 175 -6.38 13.82 -16.65
N THR A 176 -5.65 14.43 -15.72
CA THR A 176 -5.65 14.01 -14.32
C THR A 176 -7.03 14.16 -13.68
N LYS A 177 -7.74 15.25 -13.95
CA LYS A 177 -9.10 15.46 -13.44
C LYS A 177 -10.06 14.37 -13.94
N THR A 178 -10.03 14.07 -15.23
CA THR A 178 -10.79 12.95 -15.83
C THR A 178 -10.46 11.65 -15.11
N GLY A 179 -9.17 11.37 -14.89
CA GLY A 179 -8.73 10.16 -14.20
C GLY A 179 -9.25 10.03 -12.77
N ILE A 180 -9.17 11.11 -11.99
CA ILE A 180 -9.69 11.16 -10.62
C ILE A 180 -11.20 10.88 -10.58
N GLN A 181 -11.97 11.39 -11.56
CA GLN A 181 -13.41 11.13 -11.65
C GLN A 181 -13.76 9.66 -11.90
N HIS A 182 -12.83 8.89 -12.46
CA HIS A 182 -13.00 7.47 -12.76
C HIS A 182 -12.36 6.53 -11.73
N CYS A 183 -11.61 7.06 -10.76
CA CYS A 183 -11.05 6.28 -9.66
C CYS A 183 -12.15 5.89 -8.66
N GLN A 184 -12.27 4.61 -8.37
CA GLN A 184 -13.17 4.00 -7.38
C GLN A 184 -12.42 3.57 -6.11
N GLY A 185 -11.10 3.58 -6.14
CA GLY A 185 -10.24 3.25 -5.02
C GLY A 185 -10.31 4.28 -3.90
N GLU A 186 -10.09 3.80 -2.68
CA GLU A 186 -10.01 4.62 -1.47
C GLU A 186 -8.71 5.45 -1.45
N TYR A 187 -7.69 4.96 -2.15
CA TYR A 187 -6.41 5.64 -2.34
C TYR A 187 -6.12 5.79 -3.82
N ILE A 188 -5.55 6.93 -4.21
CA ILE A 188 -5.08 7.19 -5.56
C ILE A 188 -3.55 7.27 -5.54
N LEU A 189 -2.89 6.42 -6.31
CA LEU A 189 -1.45 6.46 -6.55
C LEU A 189 -1.19 7.02 -7.94
N PHE A 190 -0.46 8.13 -8.03
CA PHE A 190 -0.10 8.71 -9.31
C PHE A 190 1.13 8.00 -9.88
N CYS A 191 0.95 7.31 -11.01
CA CYS A 191 2.05 6.73 -11.77
C CYS A 191 2.72 7.85 -12.56
N CYS A 192 3.94 8.22 -12.14
CA CYS A 192 4.64 9.37 -12.68
C CYS A 192 5.17 9.05 -14.08
N ARG A 193 4.77 9.84 -15.09
CA ARG A 193 5.35 9.76 -16.44
C ARG A 193 6.85 10.08 -16.35
N ARG A 194 7.73 9.17 -16.77
CA ARG A 194 9.10 9.56 -17.14
C ARG A 194 8.98 10.54 -18.30
N ARG A 195 9.30 11.81 -18.07
CA ARG A 195 9.35 12.81 -19.14
C ARG A 195 10.47 12.42 -20.09
N ARG A 196 10.17 12.39 -21.38
CA ARG A 196 11.20 12.48 -22.42
C ARG A 196 12.11 13.66 -22.05
N LYS A 197 13.40 13.41 -21.85
CA LYS A 197 14.37 14.50 -21.80
C LYS A 197 14.24 15.22 -23.14
N SER A 198 13.84 16.48 -23.11
CA SER A 198 13.99 17.35 -24.27
C SER A 198 15.45 17.23 -24.73
N PRO A 199 15.72 17.04 -26.03
CA PRO A 199 17.09 17.09 -26.54
C PRO A 199 17.76 18.43 -26.22
#